data_AF-A0A2V6H8G4-F1
#
_entry.id   AF-A0A2V6H8G4-F1
#
_cell.length_a   1.000
_cell.length_b   1.000
_cell.length_c   1.000
_cell.angle_alpha   90.00
_cell.angle_beta   90.00
_cell.angle_gamma   90.00
#
_symmetry.space_group_name_H-M   'P 1'
#
loop_
_entity.id
_entity.type
_entity.pdbx_description
1 polymer ?
#
loop_
_entity_poly.entity_id
_entity_poly.type
_entity_poly.pdbx_seq_one_letter_code
_entity_poly.pdbx_strand_id
1 'polypeptide(L)'
;MNGKILVGTASWSDPGFVEHWYPKKMPAGERLGWYAQHFELVEVNSTFYSVPETRMVERWCAATPNDLTFDVKLHQLFSFHSTKAKLLPPELQRRAETDAKGNIKSTP
;
A
#
# COMPACT_ATOMS: atom_id res chain seq x y z
N MET A 1 -27.85 11.49 -12.17
CA MET A 1 -26.92 11.30 -11.03
C MET A 1 -25.58 11.89 -11.44
N ASN A 2 -25.01 12.81 -10.65
CA ASN A 2 -23.65 13.28 -10.87
C ASN A 2 -22.71 12.38 -10.05
N GLY A 3 -21.70 11.80 -10.70
CA GLY A 3 -20.64 11.05 -10.01
C GLY A 3 -19.65 11.99 -9.30
N LYS A 4 -19.05 11.53 -8.19
CA LYS A 4 -17.92 12.22 -7.56
C LYS A 4 -16.63 11.74 -8.22
N ILE A 5 -15.77 12.67 -8.64
CA ILE A 5 -14.41 12.37 -9.10
C ILE A 5 -13.49 12.56 -7.90
N LEU A 6 -12.73 11.53 -7.56
CA LEU A 6 -11.67 11.60 -6.54
C LEU A 6 -10.31 11.73 -7.24
N VAL A 7 -9.45 12.59 -6.72
CA VAL A 7 -8.10 12.83 -7.25
C VAL A 7 -7.09 12.53 -6.15
N GLY A 8 -6.01 11.85 -6.54
CA GLY A 8 -4.96 11.38 -5.66
C GLY A 8 -3.73 10.93 -6.43
N THR A 9 -2.75 10.39 -5.70
CA THR A 9 -1.45 9.94 -6.24
C THR A 9 -1.16 8.51 -5.78
N ALA A 10 -0.22 7.83 -6.46
CA ALA A 10 0.15 6.44 -6.13
C ALA A 10 1.17 6.30 -4.98
N SER A 11 1.28 7.33 -4.14
CA SER A 11 2.20 7.40 -3.00
C SER A 11 2.01 8.70 -2.23
N TRP A 12 2.25 8.68 -0.92
CA TRP A 12 2.49 9.87 -0.08
C TRP A 12 3.95 9.94 0.41
N SER A 13 4.82 9.02 -0.02
CA SER A 13 6.21 8.95 0.40
C SER A 13 7.19 9.11 -0.77
N ASP A 14 6.72 9.60 -1.91
CA ASP A 14 7.54 9.82 -3.09
C ASP A 14 8.71 10.78 -2.76
N PRO A 15 9.96 10.47 -3.17
CA PRO A 15 11.10 11.34 -2.92
C PRO A 15 10.92 12.76 -3.43
N GLY A 16 10.24 12.96 -4.57
CA GLY A 16 9.94 14.27 -5.12
C GLY A 16 8.99 15.08 -4.22
N PHE A 17 8.05 14.43 -3.53
CA PHE A 17 7.21 15.11 -2.54
C PHE A 17 8.03 15.54 -1.32
N VAL A 18 8.95 14.68 -0.87
CA VAL A 18 9.86 15.00 0.24
C VAL A 18 10.77 16.16 -0.10
N GLU A 19 11.23 16.24 -1.35
CA GLU A 19 12.14 17.28 -1.80
C GLU A 19 11.43 18.63 -2.05
N HIS A 20 10.24 18.59 -2.65
CA HIS A 20 9.63 19.80 -3.23
C HIS A 20 8.29 20.22 -2.64
N TRP A 21 7.53 19.31 -2.03
CA TRP A 21 6.14 19.58 -1.64
C TRP A 21 5.92 19.64 -0.14
N TYR A 22 6.53 18.71 0.62
CA TYR A 22 6.40 18.70 2.07
C TYR A 22 7.20 19.82 2.75
N PRO A 23 6.71 20.34 3.90
CA PRO A 23 7.50 21.22 4.75
C PRO A 23 8.89 20.66 5.05
N LYS A 24 9.89 21.55 5.06
CA LYS A 24 11.28 21.15 5.32
C LYS A 24 11.40 20.42 6.65
N LYS A 25 12.12 19.29 6.64
CA LYS A 25 12.35 18.41 7.80
C LYS A 25 11.09 17.70 8.34
N MET A 26 9.99 17.64 7.57
CA MET A 26 8.81 16.88 7.98
C MET A 26 9.14 15.39 8.23
N PRO A 27 8.83 14.87 9.43
CA PRO A 27 8.99 13.45 9.75
C PRO A 27 8.17 12.55 8.83
N ALA A 28 8.71 11.39 8.46
CA ALA A 28 8.03 10.47 7.55
C ALA A 28 6.64 10.03 8.06
N GLY A 29 6.48 9.89 9.38
CA GLY A 29 5.21 9.49 10.00
C GLY A 29 4.09 10.54 9.91
N GLU A 30 4.42 11.80 9.67
CA GLU A 30 3.44 12.91 9.59
C GLU A 30 2.96 13.18 8.16
N ARG A 31 3.68 12.66 7.16
CA ARG A 31 3.42 12.94 5.74
C ARG A 31 2.04 12.50 5.28
N LEU A 32 1.54 11.37 5.75
CA LEU A 32 0.21 10.87 5.37
C LEU A 32 -0.90 11.81 5.87
N GLY A 33 -0.81 12.28 7.11
CA GLY A 33 -1.79 13.22 7.65
C GLY A 33 -1.74 14.58 6.95
N TRP A 34 -0.54 15.04 6.56
CA TRP A 34 -0.41 16.27 5.77
C TRP A 34 -0.93 16.08 4.33
N TYR A 35 -0.64 14.93 3.71
CA TYR A 35 -1.15 14.56 2.39
C TYR A 35 -2.68 14.60 2.35
N ALA A 36 -3.33 14.04 3.37
CA ALA A 36 -4.78 13.94 3.48
C ALA A 36 -5.49 15.29 3.69
N GLN A 37 -4.75 16.39 3.90
CA GLN A 37 -5.31 17.75 3.88
C GLN A 37 -5.47 18.30 2.46
N HIS A 38 -4.87 17.66 1.45
CA HIS A 38 -4.78 18.18 0.08
C HIS A 38 -5.46 17.27 -0.95
N PHE A 39 -5.58 15.97 -0.67
CA PHE A 39 -6.18 14.98 -1.57
C PHE A 39 -7.22 14.12 -0.85
N GLU A 40 -8.22 13.66 -1.60
CA GLU A 40 -9.31 12.78 -1.10
C GLU A 40 -9.06 11.30 -1.40
N LEU A 41 -7.99 10.97 -2.15
CA LEU A 41 -7.64 9.62 -2.56
C LEU A 41 -6.13 9.40 -2.47
N VAL A 42 -5.71 8.19 -2.13
CA VAL A 42 -4.33 7.75 -2.30
C VAL A 42 -4.28 6.28 -2.70
N GLU A 43 -3.45 5.92 -3.69
CA GLU A 43 -3.17 4.52 -4.00
C GLU A 43 -1.99 4.02 -3.15
N VAL A 44 -2.19 2.86 -2.52
CA VAL A 44 -1.20 2.15 -1.73
C VAL A 44 -0.64 0.99 -2.55
N ASN A 45 0.58 1.17 -3.08
CA ASN A 45 1.26 0.13 -3.86
C ASN A 45 2.20 -0.75 -3.01
N SER A 46 2.52 -0.37 -1.77
CA SER A 46 3.41 -1.17 -0.89
C SER A 46 2.83 -2.56 -0.58
N THR A 47 1.49 -2.67 -0.50
CA THR A 47 0.74 -3.89 -0.25
C THR A 47 0.83 -4.92 -1.39
N PHE A 48 1.21 -4.46 -2.59
CA PHE A 48 1.53 -5.34 -3.72
C PHE A 48 2.71 -6.26 -3.40
N TYR A 49 3.71 -5.77 -2.67
CA TYR A 49 4.97 -6.48 -2.41
C TYR A 49 4.98 -7.26 -1.10
N SER A 50 4.17 -6.84 -0.12
CA SER A 50 4.07 -7.47 1.19
C SER A 50 2.71 -7.21 1.80
N VAL A 51 2.14 -8.22 2.46
CA VAL A 51 0.94 -8.01 3.28
C VAL A 51 1.30 -7.08 4.45
N PRO A 52 0.58 -5.97 4.67
CA PRO A 52 0.88 -5.05 5.75
C PRO A 52 0.47 -5.65 7.09
N GLU A 53 1.15 -5.25 8.17
CA GLU A 53 0.66 -5.54 9.52
C GLU A 53 -0.62 -4.76 9.82
N THR A 54 -1.55 -5.37 10.55
CA THR A 54 -2.82 -4.72 10.95
C THR A 54 -2.57 -3.37 11.63
N ARG A 55 -1.59 -3.28 12.54
CA ARG A 55 -1.21 -2.04 13.24
C ARG A 55 -0.76 -0.94 12.30
N MET A 56 -0.14 -1.29 11.17
CA MET A 56 0.27 -0.29 10.17
C MET A 56 -0.96 0.33 9.49
N VAL A 57 -1.93 -0.50 9.11
CA VAL A 57 -3.19 -0.04 8.51
C VAL A 57 -4.01 0.78 9.51
N GLU A 58 -4.11 0.34 10.77
CA GLU A 58 -4.75 1.09 11.85
C GLU A 58 -4.15 2.49 12.02
N ARG A 59 -2.82 2.60 11.93
CA ARG A 59 -2.12 3.90 11.99
C ARG A 59 -2.42 4.79 10.79
N TRP A 60 -2.61 4.23 9.60
CA TRP A 60 -3.02 5.02 8.43
C TRP A 60 -4.42 5.59 8.63
N CYS A 61 -5.37 4.77 9.07
CA CYS A 61 -6.72 5.21 9.40
C CYS A 61 -6.73 6.27 10.50
N ALA A 62 -5.95 6.09 11.57
CA ALA A 62 -5.87 7.04 12.68
C ALA A 62 -5.22 8.38 12.29
N ALA A 63 -4.35 8.39 11.28
CA ALA A 63 -3.64 9.58 10.82
C ALA A 63 -4.41 10.38 9.75
N THR A 64 -5.59 9.91 9.31
CA THR A 64 -6.30 10.49 8.16
C THR A 64 -7.78 10.75 8.48
N PRO A 65 -8.41 11.72 7.81
CA PRO A 65 -9.85 11.93 7.88
C PRO A 65 -10.67 10.72 7.39
N ASN A 66 -11.89 10.57 7.89
CA ASN A 66 -12.78 9.45 7.53
C ASN A 66 -13.21 9.45 6.05
N ASP A 67 -13.08 10.57 5.35
CA ASP A 67 -13.44 10.75 3.94
C ASP A 67 -12.28 10.52 2.97
N LEU A 68 -11.06 10.31 3.48
CA LEU A 68 -9.94 9.87 2.64
C LEU A 68 -10.18 8.43 2.17
N THR A 69 -10.14 8.24 0.85
CA THR A 69 -10.22 6.91 0.24
C THR A 69 -8.82 6.34 0.03
N PHE A 70 -8.61 5.09 0.44
CA PHE A 70 -7.42 4.32 0.10
C PHE A 70 -7.74 3.34 -1.02
N ASP A 71 -7.07 3.49 -2.16
CA ASP A 71 -7.03 2.45 -3.20
C ASP A 71 -5.88 1.50 -2.91
N VAL A 72 -6.19 0.33 -2.35
CA VAL A 72 -5.17 -0.61 -1.88
C VAL A 72 -4.91 -1.67 -2.94
N LYS A 73 -3.69 -1.68 -3.48
CA LYS A 73 -3.32 -2.69 -4.45
C LYS A 73 -3.21 -4.06 -3.78
N LEU A 74 -3.90 -5.04 -4.36
CA LEU A 74 -3.81 -6.41 -3.87
C LEU A 74 -2.38 -6.95 -4.03
N HIS A 75 -2.01 -7.88 -3.15
CA HIS A 75 -0.72 -8.55 -3.20
C HIS A 75 -0.49 -9.17 -4.59
N GLN A 76 0.73 -9.08 -5.10
CA GLN A 76 1.13 -9.45 -6.46
C GLN A 76 0.71 -10.88 -6.88
N LEU A 77 0.55 -11.78 -5.91
CA LEU A 77 0.05 -13.14 -6.13
C LEU A 77 -1.33 -13.16 -6.80
N PHE A 78 -2.22 -12.22 -6.46
CA PHE A 78 -3.58 -12.12 -7.03
C PHE A 78 -3.61 -11.66 -8.49
N SER A 79 -2.49 -11.15 -9.01
CA SER A 79 -2.33 -10.77 -10.41
C SER A 79 -1.35 -11.68 -11.14
N PHE A 80 -1.12 -12.90 -10.60
CA PHE A 80 -0.27 -13.94 -11.20
C PHE A 80 1.20 -13.57 -11.42
N HIS A 81 1.69 -12.54 -10.72
CA HIS A 81 3.11 -12.23 -10.73
C HIS A 81 3.91 -13.32 -10.00
N SER A 82 5.10 -13.62 -10.53
CA SER A 82 6.01 -14.58 -9.89
C SER A 82 6.39 -14.10 -8.49
N THR A 83 6.01 -14.88 -7.49
CA THR A 83 6.06 -14.46 -6.08
C THR A 83 6.84 -15.49 -5.27
N LYS A 84 7.87 -15.07 -4.53
CA LYS A 84 8.56 -15.96 -3.59
C LYS A 84 7.68 -16.25 -2.38
N ALA A 85 7.64 -17.50 -1.93
CA ALA A 85 6.86 -17.88 -0.74
C ALA A 85 7.19 -17.02 0.50
N LYS A 86 8.45 -16.61 0.66
CA LYS A 86 8.91 -15.75 1.76
C LYS A 86 8.23 -14.37 1.86
N LEU A 87 7.53 -13.92 0.81
CA LEU A 87 6.81 -12.64 0.79
C LEU A 87 5.37 -12.76 1.34
N LEU A 88 4.90 -13.99 1.56
CA LEU A 88 3.62 -14.22 2.24
C LEU A 88 3.76 -14.12 3.76
N PRO A 89 2.67 -13.86 4.49
CA PRO A 89 2.59 -14.06 5.94
C PRO A 89 3.07 -15.47 6.35
N PRO A 90 3.78 -15.63 7.48
CA PRO A 90 4.38 -16.91 7.89
C PRO A 90 3.42 -18.12 7.87
N GLU A 91 2.16 -17.91 8.26
CA GLU A 91 1.10 -18.91 8.23
C GLU A 91 0.79 -19.41 6.81
N LEU A 92 0.83 -18.52 5.83
CA LEU A 92 0.59 -18.84 4.43
C LEU A 92 1.83 -19.42 3.75
N GLN A 93 3.04 -19.05 4.19
CA GLN A 93 4.29 -19.64 3.67
C GLN A 93 4.30 -21.17 3.84
N ARG A 94 3.85 -21.67 5.01
CA ARG A 94 3.81 -23.11 5.31
C ARG A 94 2.78 -23.88 4.49
N ARG A 95 1.81 -23.18 3.91
CA ARG A 95 0.71 -23.76 3.12
C ARG A 95 0.93 -23.60 1.61
N ALA A 96 1.91 -22.80 1.21
CA ALA A 96 2.17 -22.52 -0.19
C ALA A 96 2.95 -23.67 -0.84
N GLU A 97 2.45 -24.16 -1.97
CA GLU A 97 3.23 -25.01 -2.85
C GLU A 97 4.20 -24.17 -3.67
N THR A 98 5.45 -24.62 -3.81
CA THR A 98 6.47 -23.88 -4.56
C THR A 98 7.08 -24.68 -5.71
N ASP A 99 7.56 -23.97 -6.72
CA ASP A 99 8.41 -24.50 -7.78
C ASP A 99 9.86 -24.73 -7.29
N ALA A 100 10.72 -25.27 -8.16
CA ALA A 100 12.13 -25.51 -7.86
C ALA A 100 12.94 -24.22 -7.59
N LYS A 101 12.39 -23.05 -7.94
CA LYS A 101 12.99 -21.73 -7.69
C LYS A 101 12.43 -21.08 -6.41
N GLY A 102 11.53 -21.75 -5.68
CA GLY A 102 10.88 -21.23 -4.48
C GLY A 102 9.80 -20.18 -4.75
N ASN A 103 9.31 -20.07 -5.99
CA ASN A 103 8.13 -19.26 -6.29
C ASN A 103 6.86 -20.06 -5.98
N ILE A 104 5.81 -19.38 -5.57
CA ILE A 104 4.50 -19.98 -5.33
C ILE A 104 3.94 -20.50 -6.66
N LYS A 105 3.44 -21.73 -6.65
CA LYS A 105 2.64 -22.28 -7.74
C LYS A 105 1.22 -21.72 -7.63
N SER A 106 0.85 -20.83 -8.54
CA SER A 106 -0.52 -20.35 -8.62
C SER A 106 -1.45 -21.46 -9.07
N THR A 107 -2.59 -21.60 -8.38
CA THR A 107 -3.70 -22.42 -8.86
C THR A 107 -4.41 -21.68 -10.00
N PRO A 108 -4.81 -22.38 -11.07
CA PRO A 108 -5.63 -21.80 -12.14
C PRO A 108 -6.92 -21.17 -11.65
#